data_AF-A0A8S1PRN5-F1
#
_entry.id   AF-A0A8S1PRN5-F1
#
_cell.length_a   1.000
_cell.length_b   1.000
_cell.length_c   1.000
_cell.angle_alpha   90.00
_cell.angle_beta   90.00
_cell.angle_gamma   90.00
#
_symmetry.space_group_name_H-M   'P 1'
#
loop_
_entity.id
_entity.type
_entity.pdbx_description
1 polymer ?
#
loop_
_entity_poly.entity_id
_entity_poly.type
_entity_poly.pdbx_seq_one_letter_code
_entity_poly.pdbx_strand_id
1 'polypeptide(L)'
;MSGNKKMDALISMKAEIQAQKEGQEKIQKLCFENINIGQFTNETIKLLSKYDDLTCLEFNDCKLSSLDNLIGFENLTKLRLCNNNLDKNSIQHIIQHFPKVQYLDISGNKKISQDDLKVLVQLKELQHLVFNEKETNREQLFELIPQLNYIDHKDKDGNEVEDEENEDEDEEDDDDEDEEEFDEDLEDDEDDDDDDDEDQAEEAEESEDEQPVQKKKKL
;
A
#
# COMPACT_ATOMS: atom_id res chain seq x y z
N MET A 1 -9.69 -22.93 -3.71
CA MET A 1 -9.85 -21.61 -4.37
C MET A 1 -9.29 -20.42 -3.57
N SER A 2 -9.09 -20.49 -2.25
CA SER A 2 -8.46 -19.40 -1.48
C SER A 2 -6.94 -19.28 -1.64
N GLY A 3 -6.25 -20.29 -2.17
CA GLY A 3 -4.79 -20.28 -2.35
C GLY A 3 -4.31 -19.34 -3.45
N ASN A 4 -4.95 -19.38 -4.63
CA ASN A 4 -4.56 -18.57 -5.78
C ASN A 4 -4.63 -17.07 -5.47
N LYS A 5 -5.76 -16.59 -4.91
CA LYS A 5 -5.92 -15.16 -4.58
C LYS A 5 -4.86 -14.62 -3.61
N LYS A 6 -4.32 -15.45 -2.71
CA LYS A 6 -3.27 -15.04 -1.76
C LYS A 6 -1.90 -14.91 -2.44
N MET A 7 -1.59 -15.84 -3.34
CA MET A 7 -0.36 -15.81 -4.12
C MET A 7 -0.38 -14.64 -5.11
N ASP A 8 -1.55 -14.32 -5.66
CA ASP A 8 -1.76 -13.17 -6.55
C ASP A 8 -1.44 -11.85 -5.83
N ALA A 9 -1.97 -11.64 -4.62
CA ALA A 9 -1.73 -10.39 -3.86
C ALA A 9 -0.24 -10.15 -3.55
N LEU A 10 0.49 -11.21 -3.13
CA LEU A 10 1.92 -11.09 -2.85
C LEU A 10 2.73 -10.74 -4.10
N ILE A 11 2.37 -11.32 -5.26
CA ILE A 11 3.02 -11.02 -6.53
C ILE A 11 2.75 -9.57 -6.94
N SER A 12 1.49 -9.13 -6.87
CA SER A 12 1.12 -7.73 -7.16
C SER A 12 1.84 -6.75 -6.23
N MET A 13 1.91 -7.01 -4.92
CA MET A 13 2.66 -6.15 -4.00
C MET A 13 4.14 -6.07 -4.33
N LYS A 14 4.77 -7.17 -4.75
CA LYS A 14 6.19 -7.15 -5.15
C LYS A 14 6.41 -6.32 -6.41
N ALA A 15 5.53 -6.47 -7.41
CA ALA A 15 5.61 -5.70 -8.64
C ALA A 15 5.44 -4.19 -8.35
N GLU A 16 4.46 -3.85 -7.52
CA GLU A 16 4.16 -2.48 -7.12
C GLU A 16 5.34 -1.81 -6.38
N ILE A 17 5.93 -2.52 -5.41
CA ILE A 17 7.13 -2.03 -4.72
C ILE A 17 8.31 -1.87 -5.68
N GLN A 18 8.46 -2.78 -6.64
CA GLN A 18 9.56 -2.69 -7.60
C GLN A 18 9.41 -1.47 -8.52
N ALA A 19 8.17 -1.15 -8.93
CA ALA A 19 7.87 0.04 -9.72
C ALA A 19 8.16 1.32 -8.93
N GLN A 20 7.75 1.39 -7.67
CA GLN A 20 8.00 2.58 -6.82
C GLN A 20 9.45 2.75 -6.38
N LYS A 21 10.25 1.68 -6.41
CA LYS A 21 11.67 1.76 -6.08
C LYS A 21 12.50 2.38 -7.21
N GLU A 22 12.00 2.36 -8.45
CA GLU A 22 12.78 2.81 -9.60
C GLU A 22 13.20 4.27 -9.43
N GLY A 23 14.50 4.54 -9.49
CA GLY A 23 15.06 5.88 -9.25
C GLY A 23 15.26 6.28 -7.78
N GLN A 24 14.91 5.44 -6.81
CA GLN A 24 15.05 5.78 -5.38
C GLN A 24 16.20 5.02 -4.69
N GLU A 25 17.12 5.76 -4.08
CA GLU A 25 18.17 5.17 -3.23
C GLU A 25 17.59 4.54 -1.94
N LYS A 26 16.54 5.17 -1.40
CA LYS A 26 15.87 4.80 -0.16
C LYS A 26 14.35 4.92 -0.30
N ILE A 27 13.63 3.88 0.10
CA ILE A 27 12.16 3.89 0.06
C ILE A 27 11.62 4.35 1.42
N GLN A 28 10.91 5.48 1.43
CA GLN A 28 10.23 6.00 2.63
C GLN A 28 8.70 6.04 2.47
N LYS A 29 8.20 5.90 1.25
CA LYS A 29 6.79 5.85 0.91
C LYS A 29 6.49 4.57 0.13
N LEU A 30 5.43 3.88 0.50
CA LEU A 30 4.87 2.80 -0.29
C LEU A 30 3.37 2.99 -0.45
N CYS A 31 2.90 2.97 -1.69
CA CYS A 31 1.51 3.12 -2.07
C CYS A 31 1.00 1.87 -2.76
N PHE A 32 -0.03 1.24 -2.22
CA PHE A 32 -0.67 0.10 -2.88
C PHE A 32 -2.08 0.52 -3.29
N GLU A 33 -2.37 0.47 -4.59
CA GLU A 33 -3.68 0.80 -5.11
C GLU A 33 -4.31 -0.39 -5.82
N ASN A 34 -5.59 -0.66 -5.54
CA ASN A 34 -6.39 -1.68 -6.24
C ASN A 34 -5.85 -3.13 -6.15
N ILE A 35 -4.92 -3.41 -5.22
CA ILE A 35 -4.41 -4.77 -4.98
C ILE A 35 -5.28 -5.49 -3.94
N ASN A 36 -5.90 -6.60 -4.31
CA ASN A 36 -6.79 -7.35 -3.41
C ASN A 36 -6.02 -8.14 -2.34
N ILE A 37 -5.56 -7.45 -1.29
CA ILE A 37 -4.82 -8.04 -0.17
C ILE A 37 -5.78 -8.77 0.79
N GLY A 38 -6.89 -8.12 1.17
CA GLY A 38 -7.88 -8.69 2.10
C GLY A 38 -7.41 -8.77 3.56
N GLN A 39 -6.35 -9.54 3.82
CA GLN A 39 -5.69 -9.69 5.11
C GLN A 39 -4.19 -9.93 4.89
N PHE A 40 -3.35 -9.38 5.78
CA PHE A 40 -1.92 -9.61 5.72
C PHE A 40 -1.57 -11.06 6.09
N THR A 41 -0.73 -11.69 5.26
CA THR A 41 -0.15 -13.01 5.51
C THR A 41 1.27 -12.86 6.03
N ASN A 42 1.85 -13.93 6.58
CA ASN A 42 3.26 -13.92 6.98
C ASN A 42 4.19 -13.53 5.82
N GLU A 43 3.83 -13.83 4.58
CA GLU A 43 4.65 -13.52 3.40
C GLU A 43 4.56 -12.04 3.03
N THR A 44 3.36 -11.43 3.07
CA THR A 44 3.21 -10.00 2.81
C THR A 44 3.84 -9.16 3.92
N ILE A 45 3.73 -9.59 5.19
CA ILE A 45 4.43 -8.94 6.30
C ILE A 45 5.95 -9.06 6.17
N LYS A 46 6.48 -10.25 5.82
CA LYS A 46 7.92 -10.44 5.57
C LYS A 46 8.43 -9.62 4.38
N LEU A 47 7.57 -9.34 3.41
CA LEU A 47 7.90 -8.43 2.31
C LEU A 47 8.02 -6.99 2.81
N LEU A 48 7.01 -6.50 3.54
CA LEU A 48 6.98 -5.13 4.05
C LEU A 48 8.04 -4.87 5.12
N SER A 49 8.42 -5.87 5.92
CA SER A 49 9.42 -5.72 6.99
C SER A 49 10.84 -5.42 6.50
N LYS A 50 11.05 -5.32 5.18
CA LYS A 50 12.33 -4.91 4.57
C LYS A 50 12.47 -3.40 4.46
N TYR A 51 11.42 -2.65 4.77
CA TYR A 51 11.33 -1.19 4.64
C TYR A 51 11.04 -0.60 6.03
N ASP A 52 12.07 -0.56 6.88
CA ASP A 52 12.02 -0.07 8.26
C ASP A 52 12.05 1.47 8.37
N ASP A 53 12.50 2.13 7.31
CA ASP A 53 12.56 3.57 7.17
C ASP A 53 11.27 4.24 6.66
N LEU A 54 10.18 3.48 6.49
CA LEU A 54 8.92 4.01 5.99
C LEU A 54 8.35 5.09 6.92
N THR A 55 8.05 6.24 6.32
CA THR A 55 7.32 7.36 6.94
C THR A 55 5.89 7.44 6.42
N CYS A 56 5.63 6.96 5.20
CA CYS A 56 4.31 6.91 4.58
C CYS A 56 3.96 5.50 4.08
N LEU A 57 2.76 5.03 4.41
CA LEU A 57 2.23 3.76 3.93
C LEU A 57 0.76 3.91 3.54
N GLU A 58 0.44 3.50 2.33
CA GLU A 58 -0.90 3.66 1.76
C GLU A 58 -1.43 2.35 1.20
N PHE A 59 -2.68 2.02 1.54
CA PHE A 59 -3.41 0.89 0.99
C PHE A 59 -4.79 1.36 0.54
N ASN A 60 -4.88 1.77 -0.72
CA ASN A 60 -6.06 2.38 -1.31
C ASN A 60 -6.83 1.32 -2.12
N ASP A 61 -8.09 1.10 -1.76
CA ASP A 61 -8.97 0.07 -2.35
C ASP A 61 -8.39 -1.37 -2.33
N CYS A 62 -7.55 -1.69 -1.34
CA CYS A 62 -6.90 -3.00 -1.23
C CYS A 62 -7.77 -4.13 -0.64
N LYS A 63 -9.07 -3.86 -0.47
CA LYS A 63 -10.07 -4.76 0.14
C LYS A 63 -9.72 -5.24 1.55
N LEU A 64 -8.86 -4.51 2.27
CA LEU A 64 -8.44 -4.87 3.62
C LEU A 64 -9.64 -5.00 4.55
N SER A 65 -9.65 -6.05 5.37
CA SER A 65 -10.72 -6.33 6.35
C SER A 65 -10.24 -6.22 7.80
N SER A 66 -8.93 -6.22 8.01
CA SER A 66 -8.25 -6.08 9.30
C SER A 66 -6.81 -5.62 9.04
N LEU A 67 -6.17 -5.06 10.07
CA LEU A 67 -4.73 -4.74 10.11
C LEU A 67 -3.90 -5.78 10.87
N ASP A 68 -4.51 -6.91 11.28
CA ASP A 68 -3.80 -7.97 11.99
C ASP A 68 -2.48 -8.33 11.29
N ASN A 69 -1.43 -8.52 12.11
CA ASN A 69 -0.04 -8.79 11.72
C ASN A 69 0.74 -7.61 11.12
N LEU A 70 0.11 -6.49 10.76
CA LEU A 70 0.82 -5.30 10.27
C LEU A 70 1.47 -4.55 11.44
N ILE A 71 2.75 -4.80 11.71
CA ILE A 71 3.49 -4.23 12.85
C ILE A 71 4.93 -3.83 12.42
N GLY A 72 5.59 -2.99 13.21
CA GLY A 72 7.05 -2.74 13.09
C GLY A 72 7.49 -1.47 12.37
N PHE A 73 6.57 -0.59 11.95
CA PHE A 73 6.89 0.68 11.29
C PHE A 73 7.06 1.81 12.30
N GLU A 74 8.22 1.87 12.95
CA GLU A 74 8.48 2.82 14.06
C GLU A 74 8.59 4.29 13.63
N ASN A 75 8.80 4.54 12.34
CA ASN A 75 8.93 5.88 11.76
C ASN A 75 7.68 6.33 11.01
N LEU A 76 6.61 5.52 11.01
CA LEU A 76 5.40 5.80 10.25
C LEU A 76 4.66 7.01 10.83
N THR A 77 4.61 8.10 10.05
CA THR A 77 3.90 9.34 10.38
C THR A 77 2.60 9.47 9.56
N LYS A 78 2.52 8.82 8.40
CA LYS A 78 1.37 8.90 7.51
C LYS A 78 0.85 7.52 7.13
N LEU A 79 -0.46 7.32 7.34
CA LEU A 79 -1.14 6.07 7.05
C LEU A 79 -2.45 6.34 6.30
N ARG A 80 -2.54 5.88 5.05
CA ARG A 80 -3.78 5.94 4.25
C ARG A 80 -4.34 4.54 4.04
N LEU A 81 -5.62 4.37 4.34
CA LEU A 81 -6.35 3.10 4.31
C LEU A 81 -7.68 3.26 3.58
N CYS A 82 -7.70 4.13 2.55
CA CYS A 82 -8.89 4.58 1.86
C CYS A 82 -9.63 3.41 1.20
N ASN A 83 -10.96 3.47 1.21
CA ASN A 83 -11.84 2.53 0.47
C ASN A 83 -11.62 1.05 0.81
N ASN A 84 -11.36 0.73 2.09
CA ASN A 84 -11.28 -0.65 2.56
C ASN A 84 -12.55 -1.11 3.31
N ASN A 85 -12.50 -2.30 3.90
CA ASN A 85 -13.56 -2.93 4.68
C ASN A 85 -13.20 -3.10 6.16
N LEU A 86 -12.35 -2.21 6.69
CA LEU A 86 -11.85 -2.24 8.06
C LEU A 86 -13.00 -2.03 9.06
N ASP A 87 -12.83 -2.57 10.26
CA ASP A 87 -13.75 -2.40 11.37
C ASP A 87 -13.08 -1.66 12.54
N LYS A 88 -13.84 -1.45 13.63
CA LYS A 88 -13.35 -0.76 14.83
C LYS A 88 -12.11 -1.38 15.49
N ASN A 89 -11.82 -2.67 15.27
CA ASN A 89 -10.62 -3.29 15.83
C ASN A 89 -9.36 -2.77 15.14
N SER A 90 -9.48 -2.37 13.87
CA SER A 90 -8.38 -1.76 13.12
C SER A 90 -7.95 -0.42 13.74
N ILE A 91 -8.88 0.33 14.34
CA ILE A 91 -8.55 1.55 15.10
C ILE A 91 -7.69 1.23 16.33
N GLN A 92 -8.02 0.18 17.07
CA GLN A 92 -7.22 -0.27 18.21
C GLN A 92 -5.81 -0.71 17.78
N HIS A 93 -5.74 -1.42 16.65
CA HIS A 93 -4.47 -1.86 16.07
C HIS A 93 -3.56 -0.67 15.74
N ILE A 94 -4.09 0.38 15.11
CA ILE A 94 -3.34 1.61 14.79
C ILE A 94 -2.80 2.25 16.07
N ILE A 95 -3.62 2.39 17.11
CA ILE A 95 -3.22 2.97 18.39
C ILE A 95 -2.06 2.19 19.03
N GLN A 96 -2.09 0.85 18.94
CA GLN A 96 -1.10 -0.01 19.57
C GLN A 96 0.22 -0.07 18.81
N HIS A 97 0.18 0.00 17.48
CA HIS A 97 1.33 -0.31 16.63
C HIS A 97 1.90 0.87 15.86
N PHE A 98 1.14 1.96 15.68
CA PHE A 98 1.57 3.15 14.94
C PHE A 98 1.39 4.43 15.78
N PRO A 99 2.02 4.52 16.97
CA PRO A 99 1.76 5.61 17.91
C PRO A 99 2.23 7.00 17.44
N LYS A 100 3.10 7.06 16.42
CA LYS A 100 3.64 8.29 15.83
C LYS A 100 2.86 8.78 14.60
N VAL A 101 1.73 8.15 14.25
CA VAL A 101 0.93 8.59 13.12
C VAL A 101 0.36 9.98 13.39
N GLN A 102 0.67 10.90 12.48
CA GLN A 102 0.27 12.30 12.45
C GLN A 102 -0.85 12.54 11.44
N TYR A 103 -0.85 11.78 10.35
CA TYR A 103 -1.88 11.82 9.31
C TYR A 103 -2.53 10.44 9.14
N LEU A 104 -3.84 10.37 9.36
CA LEU A 104 -4.62 9.14 9.18
C LEU A 104 -5.79 9.38 8.21
N ASP A 105 -5.77 8.68 7.09
CA ASP A 105 -6.92 8.57 6.20
C ASP A 105 -7.54 7.17 6.30
N ILE A 106 -8.76 7.11 6.81
CA ILE A 106 -9.57 5.89 6.92
C ILE A 106 -10.89 6.04 6.16
N SER A 107 -10.95 6.98 5.21
CA SER A 107 -12.13 7.24 4.43
C SER A 107 -12.60 6.02 3.63
N GLY A 108 -13.90 5.95 3.37
CA GLY A 108 -14.50 4.83 2.64
C GLY A 108 -14.61 3.52 3.45
N ASN A 109 -14.16 3.44 4.70
CA ASN A 109 -14.32 2.27 5.57
C ASN A 109 -15.70 2.25 6.26
N LYS A 110 -16.70 1.69 5.56
CA LYS A 110 -18.13 1.75 5.94
C LYS A 110 -18.52 1.09 7.27
N LYS A 111 -17.65 0.28 7.88
CA LYS A 111 -17.94 -0.40 9.17
C LYS A 111 -17.41 0.37 10.39
N ILE A 112 -16.69 1.46 10.15
CA ILE A 112 -16.19 2.35 11.20
C ILE A 112 -17.18 3.49 11.34
N SER A 113 -17.57 3.80 12.57
CA SER A 113 -18.44 4.93 12.90
C SER A 113 -17.65 6.02 13.61
N GLN A 114 -18.19 7.24 13.64
CA GLN A 114 -17.59 8.35 14.39
C GLN A 114 -17.36 8.01 15.87
N ASP A 115 -18.25 7.22 16.49
CA ASP A 115 -18.12 6.81 17.88
C ASP A 115 -16.90 5.91 18.13
N ASP A 116 -16.48 5.12 17.12
CA ASP A 116 -15.29 4.29 17.19
C ASP A 116 -14.00 5.13 17.17
N LEU A 117 -14.06 6.38 16.70
CA LEU A 117 -12.89 7.27 16.57
C LEU A 117 -12.48 7.92 17.89
N LYS A 118 -13.34 7.92 18.91
CA LYS A 118 -13.07 8.58 20.21
C LYS A 118 -11.78 8.11 20.87
N VAL A 119 -11.38 6.87 20.62
CA VAL A 119 -10.16 6.28 21.17
C VAL A 119 -8.88 6.82 20.52
N LEU A 120 -8.97 7.49 19.37
CA LEU A 120 -7.83 8.12 18.68
C LEU A 120 -7.18 9.24 19.50
N VAL A 121 -7.85 9.72 20.56
CA VAL A 121 -7.22 10.60 21.58
C VAL A 121 -5.95 10.01 22.19
N GLN A 122 -5.72 8.70 22.06
CA GLN A 122 -4.49 8.01 22.49
C GLN A 122 -3.31 8.24 21.54
N LEU A 123 -3.53 8.53 20.25
CA LEU A 123 -2.48 8.92 19.30
C LEU A 123 -2.14 10.39 19.54
N LYS A 124 -1.10 10.64 20.33
CA LYS A 124 -0.76 11.99 20.81
C LYS A 124 -0.23 12.91 19.72
N GLU A 125 0.30 12.33 18.65
CA GLU A 125 0.85 13.06 17.52
C GLU A 125 -0.16 13.24 16.38
N LEU A 126 -1.35 12.61 16.43
CA LEU A 126 -2.34 12.71 15.36
C LEU A 126 -2.84 14.15 15.19
N GLN A 127 -2.55 14.75 14.04
CA GLN A 127 -2.94 16.12 13.68
C GLN A 127 -4.00 16.16 12.57
N HIS A 128 -3.99 15.20 11.63
CA HIS A 128 -4.89 15.14 10.47
C HIS A 128 -5.69 13.83 10.46
N LEU A 129 -7.01 13.94 10.27
CA LEU A 129 -7.91 12.81 10.13
C LEU A 129 -8.81 12.99 8.91
N VAL A 130 -8.81 12.02 8.01
CA VAL A 130 -9.78 11.94 6.90
C VAL A 130 -10.67 10.72 7.12
N PHE A 131 -11.99 10.91 7.14
CA PHE A 131 -12.94 9.87 7.50
C PHE A 131 -14.19 9.88 6.62
N ASN A 132 -15.10 10.83 6.82
CA ASN A 132 -16.34 10.90 6.04
C ASN A 132 -16.96 12.28 6.16
N GLU A 133 -16.54 13.20 5.29
CA GLU A 133 -16.96 14.60 5.32
C GLU A 133 -18.48 14.79 5.43
N LYS A 134 -19.27 13.89 4.82
CA LYS A 134 -20.74 14.02 4.77
C LYS A 134 -21.44 13.66 6.06
N GLU A 135 -20.87 12.76 6.86
CA GLU A 135 -21.51 12.20 8.06
C GLU A 135 -20.82 12.61 9.36
N THR A 136 -19.65 13.25 9.25
CA THR A 136 -18.82 13.60 10.40
C THR A 136 -19.30 14.88 11.07
N ASN A 137 -19.64 14.78 12.35
CA ASN A 137 -19.76 15.93 13.23
C ASN A 137 -18.37 16.38 13.69
N ARG A 138 -17.75 17.26 12.90
CA ARG A 138 -16.37 17.75 13.11
C ARG A 138 -16.19 18.48 14.43
N GLU A 139 -17.15 19.33 14.82
CA GLU A 139 -17.12 20.04 16.11
C GLU A 139 -16.98 19.06 17.28
N GLN A 140 -17.83 18.03 17.30
CA GLN A 140 -17.78 16.99 18.34
C GLN A 140 -16.46 16.21 18.33
N LEU A 141 -15.90 15.89 17.15
CA LEU A 141 -14.63 15.18 17.07
C LEU A 141 -13.45 16.04 17.55
N PHE A 142 -13.41 17.33 17.19
CA PHE A 142 -12.39 18.25 17.71
C PHE A 142 -12.45 18.39 19.24
N GLU A 143 -13.65 18.35 19.84
CA GLU A 143 -13.78 18.35 21.31
C GLU A 143 -13.25 17.05 21.94
N LEU A 144 -13.52 15.89 21.31
CA LEU A 144 -13.14 14.57 21.82
C LEU A 144 -11.66 14.24 21.59
N ILE A 145 -11.08 14.76 20.52
CA ILE A 145 -9.71 14.51 20.08
C ILE A 145 -9.02 15.88 19.87
N PRO A 146 -8.72 16.60 20.96
CA PRO A 146 -8.32 18.02 20.90
C PRO A 146 -7.00 18.28 20.19
N GLN A 147 -6.16 17.25 20.01
CA GLN A 147 -4.89 17.34 19.28
C GLN A 147 -5.06 17.40 17.75
N LEU A 148 -6.25 17.12 17.21
CA LEU A 148 -6.50 17.28 15.77
C LEU A 148 -6.52 18.75 15.40
N ASN A 149 -5.80 19.09 14.35
CA ASN A 149 -5.85 20.39 13.68
C ASN A 149 -6.81 20.34 12.49
N TYR A 150 -6.87 19.18 11.80
CA TYR A 150 -7.62 19.03 10.57
C TYR A 150 -8.47 17.76 10.56
N ILE A 151 -9.72 17.92 10.13
CA ILE A 151 -10.66 16.82 9.88
C ILE A 151 -11.29 17.02 8.51
N ASP A 152 -11.18 16.02 7.65
CA ASP A 152 -11.68 16.04 6.26
C ASP A 152 -11.21 17.30 5.51
N HIS A 153 -9.89 17.53 5.50
CA HIS A 153 -9.19 18.64 4.83
C HIS A 153 -9.58 20.05 5.31
N LYS A 154 -10.24 20.15 6.47
CA LYS A 154 -10.68 21.43 7.03
C LYS A 154 -10.18 21.62 8.46
N ASP A 155 -9.90 22.86 8.84
CA ASP A 155 -9.52 23.24 10.21
C ASP A 155 -10.74 23.46 11.14
N LYS A 156 -10.51 23.81 12.40
CA LYS A 156 -11.57 24.08 13.40
C LYS A 156 -12.53 25.20 13.01
N ASP A 157 -12.07 26.16 12.21
CA ASP A 157 -12.86 27.30 11.73
C ASP A 157 -13.59 26.98 10.41
N GLY A 158 -13.30 25.82 9.80
CA GLY A 158 -13.89 25.34 8.57
C GLY A 158 -13.16 25.77 7.30
N ASN A 159 -11.96 26.34 7.42
CA ASN A 159 -11.12 26.68 6.27
C ASN A 159 -10.54 25.39 5.66
N GLU A 160 -10.53 25.31 4.34
CA GLU A 160 -9.87 24.22 3.61
C GLU A 160 -8.36 24.37 3.69
N VAL A 161 -7.67 23.24 3.79
CA VAL A 161 -6.21 23.14 3.77
C VAL A 161 -5.81 22.21 2.64
N GLU A 162 -4.85 22.65 1.83
CA GLU A 162 -4.28 21.82 0.78
C GLU A 162 -3.55 20.64 1.43
N ASP A 163 -3.82 19.42 0.94
CA ASP A 163 -3.07 18.25 1.40
C ASP A 163 -1.60 18.43 1.01
N GLU A 164 -0.69 18.35 1.99
CA GLU A 164 0.78 18.45 1.82
C GLU A 164 1.38 17.32 0.96
N GLU A 165 0.58 16.56 0.20
CA GLU A 165 1.05 15.51 -0.72
C GLU A 165 1.73 16.03 -1.99
N ASN A 166 1.65 17.34 -2.23
CA ASN A 166 2.24 17.97 -3.42
C ASN A 166 3.70 18.45 -3.22
N GLU A 167 4.33 18.18 -2.07
CA GLU A 167 5.70 18.66 -1.80
C GLU A 167 6.82 17.66 -2.16
N ASP A 168 6.49 16.45 -2.62
CA ASP A 168 7.48 15.39 -2.94
C ASP A 168 7.97 15.43 -4.42
N GLU A 169 7.60 16.43 -5.24
CA GLU A 169 7.94 16.48 -6.67
C GLU A 169 8.98 17.54 -7.10
N ASP A 170 9.59 18.31 -6.19
CA ASP A 170 10.53 19.38 -6.59
C ASP A 170 11.84 19.38 -5.75
N GLU A 171 12.65 18.33 -5.87
CA GLU A 171 14.11 18.48 -5.79
C GLU A 171 14.70 17.91 -7.09
N GLU A 172 14.38 18.52 -8.23
CA GLU A 172 15.24 18.42 -9.42
C GLU A 172 16.56 19.11 -9.07
N ASP A 173 17.57 18.28 -8.85
CA ASP A 173 18.98 18.64 -8.76
C ASP A 173 19.38 19.21 -10.14
N ASP A 174 19.23 20.52 -10.29
CA ASP A 174 19.60 21.30 -11.48
C ASP A 174 21.15 21.40 -11.54
N ASP A 175 21.82 20.27 -11.73
CA ASP A 175 23.26 20.14 -11.93
C ASP A 175 23.48 19.34 -13.24
N ASP A 176 23.51 20.05 -14.37
CA ASP A 176 24.68 20.13 -15.25
C ASP A 176 24.31 20.87 -16.54
N GLU A 177 24.56 22.19 -16.53
CA GLU A 177 24.97 22.89 -17.74
C GLU A 177 26.28 22.25 -18.24
N ASP A 178 26.23 21.42 -19.29
CA ASP A 178 27.29 21.48 -20.30
C ASP A 178 26.79 21.01 -21.67
N GLU A 179 26.91 21.95 -22.59
CA GLU A 179 26.75 21.85 -24.03
C GLU A 179 27.63 20.73 -24.61
N GLU A 180 27.17 20.06 -25.65
CA GLU A 180 27.87 20.02 -26.94
C GLU A 180 26.97 19.33 -27.98
N GLU A 181 26.54 20.09 -28.98
CA GLU A 181 26.01 19.57 -30.23
C GLU A 181 27.11 18.77 -30.94
N PHE A 182 26.86 17.50 -31.24
CA PHE A 182 27.59 16.82 -32.30
C PHE A 182 26.61 16.17 -33.27
N ASP A 183 26.32 16.93 -34.32
CA ASP A 183 25.71 16.49 -35.56
C ASP A 183 26.80 15.79 -36.39
N GLU A 184 26.67 14.49 -36.61
CA GLU A 184 27.35 13.81 -37.72
C GLU A 184 26.47 12.68 -38.26
N ASP A 185 25.75 13.02 -39.32
CA ASP A 185 25.33 12.12 -40.41
C ASP A 185 26.36 11.03 -40.67
N LEU A 186 25.96 9.76 -40.57
CA LEU A 186 26.53 8.70 -41.39
C LEU A 186 25.41 7.83 -41.97
N GLU A 187 25.37 7.88 -43.30
CA GLU A 187 24.59 7.08 -44.21
C GLU A 187 24.92 5.57 -44.11
N ASP A 188 23.86 4.76 -44.25
CA ASP A 188 23.75 3.55 -45.09
C ASP A 188 24.73 2.37 -44.90
N ASP A 189 24.18 1.21 -44.54
CA ASP A 189 24.39 0.00 -45.34
C ASP A 189 23.26 -1.01 -45.07
N GLU A 190 22.58 -1.37 -46.15
CA GLU A 190 21.64 -2.48 -46.29
C GLU A 190 22.37 -3.84 -46.23
N ASP A 191 21.56 -4.90 -46.35
CA ASP A 191 21.89 -6.33 -46.54
C ASP A 191 21.95 -7.18 -45.25
N ASP A 192 20.88 -7.89 -44.86
CA ASP A 192 20.17 -9.04 -45.50
C ASP A 192 20.81 -10.39 -45.12
N ASP A 193 19.92 -11.39 -45.04
CA ASP A 193 20.11 -12.84 -44.93
C ASP A 193 19.53 -13.55 -43.69
N ASP A 194 18.31 -14.03 -43.94
CA ASP A 194 17.69 -15.31 -43.58
C ASP A 194 18.64 -16.44 -43.10
N ASP A 195 18.16 -17.20 -42.11
CA ASP A 195 17.96 -18.67 -42.17
C ASP A 195 17.56 -19.12 -40.75
N ASP A 196 16.31 -19.48 -40.49
CA ASP A 196 15.72 -20.81 -40.74
C ASP A 196 16.37 -21.91 -39.87
N ASP A 197 15.64 -22.37 -38.86
CA ASP A 197 15.24 -23.78 -38.85
C ASP A 197 14.29 -24.08 -37.68
N GLU A 198 13.15 -24.66 -38.06
CA GLU A 198 12.22 -25.39 -37.21
C GLU A 198 12.93 -26.55 -36.51
N ASP A 199 12.50 -26.92 -35.30
CA ASP A 199 12.23 -28.33 -35.08
C ASP A 199 11.26 -28.57 -33.92
N GLN A 200 10.12 -29.14 -34.30
CA GLN A 200 9.08 -29.71 -33.47
C GLN A 200 9.51 -31.09 -32.93
N ALA A 201 9.15 -31.39 -31.69
CA ALA A 201 8.74 -32.73 -31.25
C ALA A 201 7.98 -32.56 -29.91
N GLU A 202 6.64 -32.58 -29.88
CA GLU A 202 5.74 -33.74 -29.99
C GLU A 202 5.92 -34.76 -28.83
N GLU A 203 5.06 -34.55 -27.83
CA GLU A 203 4.18 -35.53 -27.15
C GLU A 203 4.69 -36.71 -26.30
N ALA A 204 3.73 -37.13 -25.46
CA ALA A 204 3.50 -38.45 -24.85
C ALA A 204 4.17 -38.73 -23.48
N GLU A 205 3.53 -39.31 -22.46
CA GLU A 205 2.17 -39.82 -22.23
C GLU A 205 1.93 -39.91 -20.70
N GLU A 206 0.66 -40.06 -20.34
CA GLU A 206 0.11 -40.43 -19.04
C GLU A 206 0.78 -41.63 -18.35
N SER A 207 0.73 -41.65 -17.02
CA SER A 207 0.31 -42.85 -16.31
C SER A 207 -0.37 -42.50 -14.99
N GLU A 208 -1.66 -42.78 -14.95
CA GLU A 208 -2.40 -43.10 -13.74
C GLU A 208 -1.79 -44.36 -13.11
N ASP A 209 -1.63 -44.43 -11.78
CA ASP A 209 -2.18 -45.58 -11.05
C ASP A 209 -2.24 -45.40 -9.52
N GLU A 210 -3.44 -45.70 -9.02
CA GLU A 210 -3.78 -46.35 -7.75
C GLU A 210 -3.37 -45.75 -6.38
N GLN A 211 -4.37 -45.13 -5.73
CA GLN A 211 -4.65 -45.43 -4.31
C GLN A 211 -5.19 -46.87 -4.21
N PRO A 212 -4.94 -47.61 -3.11
CA PRO A 212 -6.10 -47.89 -2.26
C PRO A 212 -5.85 -48.05 -0.74
N VAL A 213 -6.98 -47.95 -0.02
CA VAL A 213 -7.37 -48.56 1.28
C VAL A 213 -6.94 -47.93 2.61
N GLN A 214 -7.90 -47.19 3.17
CA GLN A 214 -8.47 -47.30 4.52
C GLN A 214 -7.77 -48.19 5.57
N LYS A 215 -7.46 -47.61 6.74
CA LYS A 215 -7.67 -48.30 8.03
C LYS A 215 -8.41 -47.41 9.02
N LYS A 216 -9.66 -47.79 9.26
CA LYS A 216 -10.41 -47.50 10.50
C LYS A 216 -9.69 -48.15 11.69
N LYS A 217 -9.61 -47.43 12.81
CA LYS A 217 -9.77 -47.89 14.20
C LYS A 217 -9.77 -46.63 15.07
N LYS A 218 -10.92 -46.13 15.54
CA LYS A 218 -11.54 -46.50 16.82
C LYS A 218 -10.49 -46.75 17.90
N LEU A 219 -10.22 -45.73 18.73
CA LEU A 219 -10.69 -45.72 20.11
C LEU A 219 -11.02 -44.27 20.50
#